data_AF-D8J3H6-F1
#
_entry.id   AF-D8J3H6-F1
#
_cell.length_a   1.000
_cell.length_b   1.000
_cell.length_c   1.000
_cell.angle_alpha   90.00
_cell.angle_beta   90.00
_cell.angle_gamma   90.00
#
_symmetry.space_group_name_H-M   'P 1'
#
loop_
_entity.id
_entity.type
_entity.pdbx_description
1 polymer ?
#
loop_
_entity_poly.entity_id
_entity_poly.type
_entity_poly.pdbx_seq_one_letter_code
_entity_poly.pdbx_strand_id
1 'polypeptide(L)'
;MGRRRFVKTLVAAGFSVASASRLSASHFEAVGTDEVPIVYAYARDDPGDPASIAPQITTVGAEWYNDLQAALSSYETFDPTAIEGVIDASIVPGDGEERTRVSVNVTDEGIVSTVSDLLEGTPVEGSVVEPTADGSRDDLEPTRRFDPDGGFAVPGGVACGDTGGLATLAPAVYDPETGSRYFATADHLYAGVDDPELTLVTDEGRVPIGEATRHYRREDLALVEPTGDFTPAHALDGEEPRPVAGQFTRMGLAALKARGAEIHKISAMTGHSTGEIQAIDGVTCVYGDPCKRGQLKWGSASDFTDGDSGSVSFAPDPANPEQVLVCGLNNARTWWPGEDYVWGTAAYVFQEEYGYTF
;
A
#
# COMPACT_ATOMS: atom_id res chain seq x y z
N MET A 1 26.15 -2.33 25.15
CA MET A 1 25.57 -1.00 24.75
C MET A 1 24.68 -0.48 25.89
N GLY A 2 24.71 0.81 26.24
CA GLY A 2 23.89 1.32 27.36
C GLY A 2 22.42 1.56 26.98
N ARG A 3 21.46 1.27 27.87
CA ARG A 3 19.99 1.43 27.65
C ARG A 3 19.59 2.77 27.01
N ARG A 4 20.26 3.87 27.35
CA ARG A 4 20.01 5.20 26.75
C ARG A 4 20.43 5.31 25.28
N ARG A 5 21.49 4.61 24.87
CA ARG A 5 21.97 4.58 23.48
C ARG A 5 21.05 3.70 22.63
N PHE A 6 20.61 2.56 23.19
CA PHE A 6 19.63 1.67 22.59
C PHE A 6 18.27 2.35 22.32
N VAL A 7 17.70 3.04 23.32
CA VAL A 7 16.42 3.77 23.15
C VAL A 7 16.53 4.92 22.14
N LYS A 8 17.67 5.62 22.08
CA LYS A 8 17.90 6.65 21.06
C LYS A 8 18.00 6.05 19.65
N THR A 9 18.65 4.90 19.49
CA THR A 9 18.72 4.19 18.21
C THR A 9 17.35 3.66 17.78
N LEU A 10 16.51 3.20 18.71
CA LEU A 10 15.17 2.71 18.41
C LEU A 10 14.23 3.82 17.88
N VAL A 11 14.20 4.97 18.57
CA VAL A 11 13.39 6.11 18.13
C VAL A 11 13.94 6.70 16.82
N ALA A 12 15.26 6.75 16.68
CA ALA A 12 15.93 7.25 15.47
C ALA A 12 16.01 6.22 14.33
N ALA A 13 15.34 5.07 14.43
CA ALA A 13 15.26 4.06 13.37
C ALA A 13 13.80 3.71 12.99
N GLY A 14 12.84 4.53 13.45
CA GLY A 14 11.42 4.38 13.09
C GLY A 14 10.71 3.21 13.80
N PHE A 15 11.26 2.69 14.90
CA PHE A 15 10.59 1.63 15.65
C PHE A 15 9.49 2.21 16.54
N SER A 16 8.24 1.78 16.33
CA SER A 16 7.13 2.03 17.25
C SER A 16 7.42 1.41 18.62
N VAL A 17 6.72 1.83 19.68
CA VAL A 17 6.85 1.23 21.03
C VAL A 17 6.58 -0.29 21.00
N ALA A 18 5.65 -0.73 20.14
CA ALA A 18 5.36 -2.14 19.94
C ALA A 18 6.55 -2.89 19.34
N SER A 19 7.16 -2.36 18.28
CA SER A 19 8.33 -2.96 17.61
C SER A 19 9.59 -2.91 18.48
N ALA A 20 9.76 -1.83 19.25
CA ALA A 20 10.85 -1.65 20.20
C ALA A 20 10.90 -2.75 21.28
N SER A 21 9.74 -3.29 21.67
CA SER A 21 9.64 -4.34 22.70
C SER A 21 10.14 -5.72 22.23
N ARG A 22 10.21 -5.95 20.91
CA ARG A 22 10.58 -7.24 20.30
C ARG A 22 12.03 -7.29 19.81
N LEU A 23 12.79 -6.22 19.99
CA LEU A 23 14.17 -6.12 19.51
C LEU A 23 15.17 -6.52 20.58
N SER A 24 15.99 -7.51 20.28
CA SER A 24 17.17 -7.88 21.08
C SER A 24 18.41 -7.07 20.70
N ALA A 25 19.37 -6.99 21.62
CA ALA A 25 20.67 -6.34 21.39
C ALA A 25 21.44 -6.93 20.20
N SER A 26 21.21 -8.19 19.86
CA SER A 26 21.87 -8.87 18.72
C SER A 26 21.53 -8.24 17.37
N HIS A 27 20.37 -7.62 17.21
CA HIS A 27 19.99 -6.90 15.98
C HIS A 27 20.82 -5.63 15.73
N PHE A 28 21.56 -5.15 16.74
CA PHE A 28 22.38 -3.94 16.66
C PHE A 28 23.88 -4.22 16.84
N GLU A 29 24.27 -5.47 17.07
CA GLU A 29 25.68 -5.85 17.30
C GLU A 29 26.47 -6.01 15.99
N ALA A 30 25.80 -6.11 14.84
CA ALA A 30 26.41 -6.33 13.52
C ALA A 30 26.38 -5.12 12.57
N VAL A 31 25.83 -3.98 12.99
CA VAL A 31 25.66 -2.81 12.12
C VAL A 31 27.00 -2.08 11.93
N GLY A 32 27.39 -1.82 10.68
CA GLY A 32 28.56 -1.01 10.35
C GLY A 32 28.46 0.41 10.92
N THR A 33 29.58 1.13 11.00
CA THR A 33 29.59 2.51 11.53
C THR A 33 28.77 3.50 10.69
N ASP A 34 28.56 3.18 9.41
CA ASP A 34 27.86 4.02 8.43
C ASP A 34 26.52 3.40 7.98
N GLU A 35 26.01 2.45 8.74
CA GLU A 35 24.74 1.76 8.47
C GLU A 35 23.72 2.03 9.58
N VAL A 36 22.44 1.98 9.22
CA VAL A 36 21.31 2.11 10.14
C VAL A 36 20.39 0.91 9.93
N PRO A 37 20.01 0.19 11.00
CA PRO A 37 19.01 -0.87 10.88
C PRO A 37 17.62 -0.26 10.74
N ILE A 38 16.81 -0.80 9.84
CA ILE A 38 15.42 -0.41 9.63
C ILE A 38 14.51 -1.64 9.69
N VAL A 39 13.27 -1.46 10.13
CA VAL A 39 12.21 -2.45 9.87
C VAL A 39 11.75 -2.24 8.44
N TYR A 40 11.98 -3.20 7.56
CA TYR A 40 11.49 -3.10 6.18
C TYR A 40 10.10 -3.73 6.02
N ALA A 41 9.73 -4.68 6.86
CA ALA A 41 8.43 -5.35 6.78
C ALA A 41 7.94 -5.83 8.13
N TYR A 42 6.64 -6.10 8.22
CA TYR A 42 6.09 -7.01 9.20
C TYR A 42 5.69 -8.27 8.44
N ALA A 43 6.25 -9.41 8.81
CA ALA A 43 6.03 -10.69 8.15
C ALA A 43 5.86 -11.81 9.18
N ARG A 44 5.06 -12.82 8.85
CA ARG A 44 4.82 -14.00 9.69
C ARG A 44 6.02 -14.93 9.66
N ASP A 45 6.50 -15.32 10.83
CA ASP A 45 7.50 -16.38 10.95
C ASP A 45 6.92 -17.75 10.60
N ASP A 46 5.62 -17.96 10.88
CA ASP A 46 4.83 -19.13 10.48
C ASP A 46 3.63 -18.67 9.64
N PRO A 47 3.59 -18.97 8.33
CA PRO A 47 2.47 -18.62 7.45
C PRO A 47 1.11 -19.15 7.93
N GLY A 48 1.09 -20.22 8.74
CA GLY A 48 -0.13 -20.79 9.31
C GLY A 48 -0.60 -20.14 10.61
N ASP A 49 0.22 -19.28 11.24
CA ASP A 49 -0.12 -18.58 12.48
C ASP A 49 -0.16 -17.06 12.27
N PRO A 50 -1.35 -16.45 12.19
CA PRO A 50 -1.51 -15.00 12.08
C PRO A 50 -0.86 -14.22 13.23
N ALA A 51 -0.74 -14.82 14.42
CA ALA A 51 -0.13 -14.17 15.58
C ALA A 51 1.41 -14.13 15.51
N SER A 52 2.02 -14.86 14.57
CA SER A 52 3.48 -14.93 14.39
C SER A 52 4.08 -13.72 13.66
N ILE A 53 3.27 -12.68 13.37
CA ILE A 53 3.75 -11.46 12.71
C ILE A 53 4.89 -10.81 13.51
N ALA A 54 6.03 -10.62 12.86
CA ALA A 54 7.25 -10.09 13.44
C ALA A 54 7.90 -9.02 12.54
N PRO A 55 8.58 -8.02 13.14
CA PRO A 55 9.34 -7.05 12.37
C PRO A 55 10.54 -7.71 11.70
N GLN A 56 10.68 -7.51 10.39
CA GLN A 56 11.82 -7.94 9.60
C GLN A 56 12.79 -6.76 9.43
N ILE A 57 14.07 -7.02 9.70
CA ILE A 57 15.09 -5.98 9.83
C ILE A 57 16.13 -6.14 8.73
N THR A 58 16.53 -5.01 8.13
CA THR A 58 17.69 -4.92 7.24
C THR A 58 18.51 -3.69 7.60
N THR A 59 19.66 -3.50 6.96
CA THR A 59 20.48 -2.30 7.11
C THR A 59 20.44 -1.45 5.83
N VAL A 60 20.57 -0.14 6.02
CA VAL A 60 20.66 0.87 4.95
C VAL A 60 21.80 1.84 5.24
N GLY A 61 22.26 2.57 4.22
CA GLY A 61 23.26 3.62 4.40
C GLY A 61 22.74 4.74 5.31
N ALA A 62 23.57 5.20 6.24
CA ALA A 62 23.19 6.24 7.20
C ALA A 62 22.88 7.58 6.54
N GLU A 63 23.58 7.93 5.45
CA GLU A 63 23.34 9.17 4.70
C GLU A 63 21.94 9.17 4.05
N TRP A 64 21.61 8.11 3.31
CA TRP A 64 20.27 7.90 2.76
C TRP A 64 19.18 7.95 3.83
N TYR A 65 19.39 7.24 4.94
CA TYR A 65 18.43 7.21 6.05
C TYR A 65 18.17 8.61 6.61
N ASN A 66 19.24 9.38 6.86
CA ASN A 66 19.11 10.72 7.43
C ASN A 66 18.43 11.71 6.46
N ASP A 67 18.74 11.63 5.16
CA ASP A 67 18.12 12.46 4.13
C ASP A 67 16.62 12.15 3.99
N LEU A 68 16.24 10.87 3.94
CA LEU A 68 14.84 10.44 3.92
C LEU A 68 14.09 10.90 5.17
N GLN A 69 14.65 10.69 6.37
CA GLN A 69 14.01 11.10 7.62
C GLN A 69 13.84 12.62 7.73
N ALA A 70 14.80 13.39 7.23
CA ALA A 70 14.67 14.84 7.17
C ALA A 70 13.49 15.26 6.27
N ALA A 71 13.39 14.68 5.07
CA ALA A 71 12.27 14.93 4.16
C ALA A 71 10.92 14.52 4.75
N LEU A 72 10.83 13.34 5.36
CA LEU A 72 9.61 12.86 6.03
C LEU A 72 9.20 13.80 7.17
N SER A 73 10.16 14.25 7.99
CA SER A 73 9.88 15.16 9.11
C SER A 73 9.34 16.50 8.63
N SER A 74 9.90 17.06 7.55
CA SER A 74 9.38 18.28 6.93
C SER A 74 7.98 18.06 6.37
N TYR A 75 7.78 16.97 5.63
CA TYR A 75 6.51 16.63 4.99
C TYR A 75 5.38 16.38 6.00
N GLU A 76 5.66 15.75 7.15
CA GLU A 76 4.67 15.53 8.22
C GLU A 76 4.16 16.83 8.87
N THR A 77 4.94 17.92 8.79
CA THR A 77 4.51 19.24 9.28
C THR A 77 3.75 20.06 8.22
N PHE A 78 3.75 19.58 6.98
CA PHE A 78 3.12 20.20 5.82
C PHE A 78 1.75 19.57 5.58
N ASP A 79 0.69 20.39 5.58
CA ASP A 79 -0.65 19.93 5.19
C ASP A 79 -0.96 20.38 3.75
N PRO A 80 -0.76 19.51 2.74
CA PRO A 80 -1.05 19.87 1.35
C PRO A 80 -2.52 20.25 1.14
N THR A 81 -3.43 19.71 1.96
CA THR A 81 -4.87 19.97 1.83
C THR A 81 -5.28 21.38 2.27
N ALA A 82 -4.40 22.07 3.01
CA ALA A 82 -4.62 23.44 3.45
C ALA A 82 -4.20 24.48 2.40
N ILE A 83 -3.56 24.06 1.30
CA ILE A 83 -3.04 24.95 0.26
C ILE A 83 -3.93 24.83 -0.97
N GLU A 84 -4.66 25.90 -1.27
CA GLU A 84 -5.50 25.96 -2.46
C GLU A 84 -4.67 25.78 -3.73
N GLY A 85 -5.12 24.86 -4.59
CA GLY A 85 -4.46 24.53 -5.86
C GLY A 85 -3.35 23.48 -5.76
N VAL A 86 -3.06 22.93 -4.59
CA VAL A 86 -2.32 21.65 -4.49
C VAL A 86 -3.29 20.51 -4.81
N ILE A 87 -2.96 19.73 -5.83
CA ILE A 87 -3.77 18.60 -6.32
C ILE A 87 -3.30 17.33 -5.64
N ASP A 88 -1.98 17.16 -5.61
CA ASP A 88 -1.32 16.01 -5.03
C ASP A 88 0.07 16.40 -4.53
N ALA A 89 0.53 15.75 -3.46
CA ALA A 89 1.86 15.90 -2.93
C ALA A 89 2.36 14.55 -2.42
N SER A 90 3.62 14.19 -2.67
CA SER A 90 4.15 12.88 -2.29
C SER A 90 5.65 12.92 -2.08
N ILE A 91 6.20 11.97 -1.32
CA ILE A 91 7.64 11.85 -1.11
C ILE A 91 8.23 10.92 -2.17
N VAL A 92 9.32 11.36 -2.79
CA VAL A 92 10.14 10.56 -3.70
C VAL A 92 11.46 10.23 -2.98
N PRO A 93 11.58 9.03 -2.37
CA PRO A 93 12.83 8.57 -1.78
C PRO A 93 13.98 8.61 -2.79
N GLY A 94 15.11 9.20 -2.38
CA GLY A 94 16.36 9.14 -3.14
C GLY A 94 16.99 7.74 -3.10
N ASP A 95 18.09 7.56 -3.83
CA ASP A 95 18.85 6.31 -3.92
C ASP A 95 20.23 6.38 -3.22
N GLY A 96 20.59 7.55 -2.69
CA GLY A 96 21.88 7.83 -2.06
C GLY A 96 22.82 8.64 -2.96
N GLU A 97 22.60 8.66 -4.27
CA GLU A 97 23.21 9.63 -5.18
C GLU A 97 22.29 10.83 -5.37
N GLU A 98 20.99 10.57 -5.54
CA GLU A 98 19.93 11.55 -5.54
C GLU A 98 19.36 11.74 -4.13
N ARG A 99 19.03 13.00 -3.81
CA ARG A 99 18.37 13.34 -2.55
C ARG A 99 16.87 13.06 -2.63
N THR A 100 16.31 12.67 -1.49
CA THR A 100 14.88 12.59 -1.25
C THR A 100 14.25 13.96 -1.46
N ARG A 101 13.11 13.97 -2.15
CA ARG A 101 12.39 15.18 -2.54
C ARG A 101 10.89 15.03 -2.35
N VAL A 102 10.18 16.14 -2.32
CA VAL A 102 8.72 16.17 -2.36
C VAL A 102 8.28 16.52 -3.77
N SER A 103 7.52 15.63 -4.39
CA SER A 103 6.85 15.87 -5.67
C SER A 103 5.48 16.48 -5.41
N VAL A 104 5.16 17.59 -6.09
CA VAL A 104 3.87 18.26 -6.00
C VAL A 104 3.25 18.47 -7.38
N ASN A 105 1.97 18.17 -7.47
CA ASN A 105 1.14 18.51 -8.61
C ASN A 105 0.23 19.67 -8.21
N VAL A 106 0.26 20.74 -9.01
CA VAL A 106 -0.43 22.00 -8.67
C VAL A 106 -1.19 22.58 -9.86
N THR A 107 -2.15 23.45 -9.60
CA THR A 107 -2.91 24.16 -10.66
C THR A 107 -2.17 25.38 -11.21
N ASP A 108 -1.18 25.91 -10.50
CA ASP A 108 -0.42 27.11 -10.87
C ASP A 108 1.03 27.01 -10.39
N GLU A 109 1.98 27.47 -11.22
CA GLU A 109 3.42 27.37 -10.94
C GLU A 109 3.85 28.13 -9.67
N GLY A 110 3.16 29.23 -9.30
CA GLY A 110 3.41 29.99 -8.08
C GLY A 110 3.11 29.22 -6.79
N ILE A 111 2.37 28.11 -6.89
CA ILE A 111 2.11 27.22 -5.75
C ILE A 111 3.35 26.37 -5.46
N VAL A 112 4.13 25.99 -6.47
CA VAL A 112 5.36 25.21 -6.27
C VAL A 112 6.36 25.97 -5.41
N SER A 113 6.56 27.26 -5.66
CA SER A 113 7.44 28.10 -4.84
C SER A 113 6.90 28.25 -3.42
N THR A 114 5.59 28.41 -3.26
CA THR A 114 4.95 28.45 -1.94
C THR A 114 5.20 27.17 -1.15
N VAL A 115 5.08 25.99 -1.78
CA VAL A 115 5.37 24.71 -1.13
C VAL A 115 6.86 24.56 -0.83
N SER A 116 7.73 24.97 -1.75
CA SER A 116 9.19 24.95 -1.53
C SER A 116 9.63 25.81 -0.35
N ASP A 117 9.01 26.98 -0.14
CA ASP A 117 9.31 27.84 1.01
C ASP A 117 8.84 27.23 2.33
N LEU A 118 7.76 26.42 2.32
CA LEU A 118 7.26 25.72 3.51
C LEU A 118 8.09 24.49 3.88
N LEU A 119 8.73 23.84 2.90
CA LEU A 119 9.53 22.62 3.08
C LEU A 119 11.04 22.93 3.15
N GLU A 120 11.42 23.96 3.92
CA GLU A 120 12.81 24.44 4.00
C GLU A 120 13.83 23.29 4.14
N GLY A 121 14.76 23.19 3.18
CA GLY A 121 15.84 22.20 3.19
C GLY A 121 15.52 20.86 2.54
N THR A 122 14.26 20.61 2.17
CA THR A 122 13.82 19.47 1.37
C THR A 122 13.57 19.93 -0.07
N PRO A 123 14.25 19.34 -1.08
CA PRO A 123 13.98 19.66 -2.48
C PRO A 123 12.51 19.43 -2.83
N VAL A 124 11.92 20.36 -3.58
CA VAL A 124 10.56 20.25 -4.13
C VAL A 124 10.64 20.21 -5.65
N GLU A 125 9.99 19.21 -6.24
CA GLU A 125 9.76 19.10 -7.68
C GLU A 125 8.28 19.33 -7.94
N GLY A 126 7.96 20.29 -8.82
CA GLY A 126 6.58 20.68 -9.08
C GLY A 126 6.21 20.54 -10.55
N SER A 127 5.01 20.03 -10.81
CA SER A 127 4.38 19.99 -12.12
C SER A 127 3.06 20.74 -12.08
N VAL A 128 2.78 21.54 -13.12
CA VAL A 128 1.46 22.16 -13.31
C VAL A 128 0.61 21.21 -14.12
N VAL A 129 -0.53 20.80 -13.57
CA VAL A 129 -1.45 19.87 -14.23
C VAL A 129 -2.85 20.48 -14.35
N GLU A 130 -3.47 20.27 -15.52
CA GLU A 130 -4.88 20.60 -15.72
C GLU A 130 -5.73 19.35 -15.41
N PRO A 131 -6.66 19.41 -14.43
CA PRO A 131 -7.52 18.29 -14.13
C PRO A 131 -8.51 18.08 -15.29
N THR A 132 -8.28 17.06 -16.09
CA THR A 132 -9.26 16.58 -17.08
C THR A 132 -10.03 15.40 -16.49
N ALA A 133 -11.34 15.36 -16.70
CA ALA A 133 -12.12 14.15 -16.48
C ALA A 133 -12.17 13.39 -17.80
N ASP A 134 -11.52 12.23 -17.87
CA ASP A 134 -11.79 11.28 -18.94
C ASP A 134 -12.23 9.94 -18.33
N GLY A 135 -13.24 9.34 -18.93
CA GLY A 135 -13.97 8.23 -18.33
C GLY A 135 -14.74 7.47 -19.39
N SER A 136 -14.03 6.71 -20.22
CA SER A 136 -14.62 5.57 -20.90
C SER A 136 -14.58 4.37 -19.95
N ARG A 137 -15.76 3.90 -19.55
CA ARG A 137 -15.91 2.56 -18.97
C ARG A 137 -15.91 1.57 -20.12
N ASP A 138 -14.90 0.72 -20.18
CA ASP A 138 -14.95 -0.45 -21.03
C ASP A 138 -15.65 -1.56 -20.25
N ASP A 139 -16.75 -2.09 -20.81
CA ASP A 139 -17.40 -3.29 -20.30
C ASP A 139 -16.47 -4.49 -20.58
N LEU A 140 -15.57 -4.75 -19.64
CA LEU A 140 -14.64 -5.88 -19.70
C LEU A 140 -15.18 -7.03 -18.84
N GLU A 141 -15.04 -8.24 -19.36
CA GLU A 141 -15.25 -9.46 -18.60
C GLU A 141 -14.01 -9.76 -17.73
N PRO A 142 -14.17 -10.23 -16.48
CA PRO A 142 -13.04 -10.57 -15.63
C PRO A 142 -12.14 -11.63 -16.27
N THR A 143 -10.84 -11.39 -16.24
CA THR A 143 -9.82 -12.35 -16.66
C THR A 143 -9.61 -13.42 -15.58
N ARG A 144 -9.77 -13.06 -14.30
CA ARG A 144 -9.62 -13.96 -13.15
C ARG A 144 -10.91 -14.10 -12.37
N ARG A 145 -11.57 -15.25 -12.54
CA ARG A 145 -12.74 -15.69 -11.77
C ARG A 145 -12.32 -16.75 -10.76
N PHE A 146 -13.06 -16.86 -9.67
CA PHE A 146 -12.81 -17.91 -8.69
C PHE A 146 -13.46 -19.22 -9.13
N ASP A 147 -12.75 -20.34 -8.96
CA ASP A 147 -13.26 -21.70 -9.16
C ASP A 147 -13.62 -22.34 -7.80
N PRO A 148 -14.92 -22.46 -7.46
CA PRO A 148 -15.37 -23.09 -6.23
C PRO A 148 -14.95 -24.55 -6.07
N ASP A 149 -14.70 -25.28 -7.15
CA ASP A 149 -14.25 -26.67 -7.10
C ASP A 149 -12.80 -26.79 -6.61
N GLY A 150 -12.02 -25.69 -6.70
CA GLY A 150 -10.67 -25.56 -6.16
C GLY A 150 -10.60 -25.47 -4.63
N GLY A 151 -11.75 -25.28 -3.95
CA GLY A 151 -11.87 -25.22 -2.50
C GLY A 151 -12.52 -23.93 -2.00
N PHE A 152 -12.49 -23.74 -0.67
CA PHE A 152 -13.17 -22.60 -0.01
C PHE A 152 -12.19 -21.52 0.51
N ALA A 153 -10.88 -21.72 0.34
CA ALA A 153 -9.87 -20.71 0.65
C ALA A 153 -9.67 -19.84 -0.59
N VAL A 154 -10.11 -18.59 -0.50
CA VAL A 154 -10.18 -17.68 -1.64
C VAL A 154 -8.94 -16.77 -1.64
N PRO A 155 -8.07 -16.82 -2.67
CA PRO A 155 -6.91 -15.95 -2.76
C PRO A 155 -7.29 -14.52 -3.16
N GLY A 156 -6.40 -13.57 -2.89
CA GLY A 156 -6.47 -12.24 -3.49
C GLY A 156 -6.18 -12.29 -4.99
N GLY A 157 -6.69 -11.31 -5.74
CA GLY A 157 -6.50 -11.20 -7.19
C GLY A 157 -7.68 -11.68 -8.03
N VAL A 158 -8.69 -12.30 -7.41
CA VAL A 158 -9.91 -12.77 -8.08
C VAL A 158 -11.02 -11.71 -8.07
N ALA A 159 -11.92 -11.81 -9.04
CA ALA A 159 -13.07 -10.93 -9.19
C ALA A 159 -14.10 -11.08 -8.07
N CYS A 160 -14.58 -9.94 -7.57
CA CYS A 160 -15.66 -9.84 -6.60
C CYS A 160 -16.57 -8.64 -6.89
N GLY A 161 -17.69 -8.57 -6.17
CA GLY A 161 -18.74 -7.57 -6.39
C GLY A 161 -19.92 -8.10 -7.18
N ASP A 162 -20.95 -7.28 -7.28
CA ASP A 162 -22.26 -7.66 -7.78
C ASP A 162 -22.44 -7.24 -9.27
N THR A 163 -23.68 -6.94 -9.68
CA THR A 163 -23.97 -6.37 -11.00
C THR A 163 -23.84 -4.85 -11.05
N GLY A 164 -23.85 -4.17 -9.91
CA GLY A 164 -23.70 -2.72 -9.77
C GLY A 164 -22.24 -2.26 -9.75
N GLY A 165 -21.31 -3.14 -9.36
CA GLY A 165 -19.87 -2.87 -9.39
C GLY A 165 -19.02 -4.13 -9.37
N LEU A 166 -17.88 -4.07 -10.07
CA LEU A 166 -16.88 -5.13 -10.09
C LEU A 166 -15.59 -4.60 -9.43
N ALA A 167 -14.94 -5.45 -8.65
CA ALA A 167 -13.69 -5.17 -7.98
C ALA A 167 -12.81 -6.43 -7.90
N THR A 168 -11.63 -6.28 -7.31
CA THR A 168 -10.69 -7.35 -7.02
C THR A 168 -10.64 -7.58 -5.50
N LEU A 169 -10.60 -8.84 -5.08
CA LEU A 169 -10.30 -9.19 -3.69
C LEU A 169 -8.81 -9.00 -3.38
N ALA A 170 -8.52 -8.37 -2.25
CA ALA A 170 -7.20 -8.42 -1.62
C ALA A 170 -7.00 -9.78 -0.93
N PRO A 171 -5.75 -10.18 -0.62
CA PRO A 171 -5.50 -11.31 0.28
C PRO A 171 -6.06 -11.03 1.69
N ALA A 172 -6.11 -12.06 2.52
CA ALA A 172 -6.66 -11.97 3.88
C ALA A 172 -6.08 -10.80 4.68
N VAL A 173 -6.95 -10.04 5.34
CA VAL A 173 -6.57 -9.02 6.32
C VAL A 173 -6.90 -9.52 7.71
N TYR A 174 -5.97 -9.34 8.65
CA TYR A 174 -6.10 -9.80 10.03
C TYR A 174 -6.23 -8.63 10.99
N ASP A 175 -7.16 -8.77 11.92
CA ASP A 175 -7.30 -7.92 13.09
C ASP A 175 -6.44 -8.51 14.23
N PRO A 176 -5.39 -7.82 14.67
CA PRO A 176 -4.47 -8.35 15.67
C PRO A 176 -5.09 -8.44 17.07
N GLU A 177 -6.16 -7.69 17.35
CA GLU A 177 -6.80 -7.67 18.66
C GLU A 177 -7.70 -8.89 18.84
N THR A 178 -8.39 -9.29 17.76
CA THR A 178 -9.36 -10.38 17.79
C THR A 178 -8.83 -11.67 17.19
N GLY A 179 -7.79 -11.61 16.36
CA GLY A 179 -7.33 -12.72 15.52
C GLY A 179 -8.26 -13.04 14.35
N SER A 180 -9.28 -12.21 14.12
CA SER A 180 -10.23 -12.38 13.03
C SER A 180 -9.59 -12.13 11.67
N ARG A 181 -10.06 -12.86 10.67
CA ARG A 181 -9.66 -12.72 9.27
C ARG A 181 -10.83 -12.17 8.46
N TYR A 182 -10.53 -11.22 7.58
CA TYR A 182 -11.50 -10.54 6.74
C TYR A 182 -11.14 -10.70 5.27
N PHE A 183 -12.18 -10.79 4.45
CA PHE A 183 -12.07 -10.41 3.06
C PHE A 183 -11.85 -8.89 2.99
N ALA A 184 -11.08 -8.43 2.02
CA ALA A 184 -10.79 -7.02 1.82
C ALA A 184 -10.92 -6.63 0.35
N THR A 185 -11.45 -5.45 0.08
CA THR A 185 -11.55 -4.85 -1.26
C THR A 185 -11.72 -3.33 -1.14
N ALA A 186 -11.92 -2.64 -2.26
CA ALA A 186 -12.12 -1.19 -2.27
C ALA A 186 -13.46 -0.80 -1.62
N ASP A 187 -13.44 0.26 -0.80
CA ASP A 187 -14.64 0.79 -0.13
C ASP A 187 -15.65 1.35 -1.14
N HIS A 188 -15.15 2.00 -2.20
CA HIS A 188 -16.00 2.59 -3.23
C HIS A 188 -16.84 1.58 -4.02
N LEU A 189 -16.59 0.27 -3.88
CA LEU A 189 -17.48 -0.77 -4.40
C LEU A 189 -18.90 -0.63 -3.81
N TYR A 190 -19.00 -0.17 -2.56
CA TYR A 190 -20.27 0.02 -1.85
C TYR A 190 -20.82 1.44 -1.96
N ALA A 191 -20.21 2.31 -2.77
CA ALA A 191 -20.64 3.69 -2.90
C ALA A 191 -22.01 3.79 -3.60
N GLY A 192 -23.04 4.22 -2.85
CA GLY A 192 -24.39 4.36 -3.38
C GLY A 192 -25.19 3.06 -3.47
N VAL A 193 -24.71 2.00 -2.81
CA VAL A 193 -25.36 0.69 -2.70
C VAL A 193 -25.72 0.46 -1.23
N ASP A 194 -26.95 0.02 -0.96
CA ASP A 194 -27.42 -0.29 0.40
C ASP A 194 -27.14 -1.74 0.83
N ASP A 195 -26.75 -2.58 -0.12
CA ASP A 195 -26.44 -4.00 0.09
C ASP A 195 -24.98 -4.18 0.54
N PRO A 196 -24.74 -4.70 1.76
CA PRO A 196 -23.39 -4.99 2.23
C PRO A 196 -22.84 -6.32 1.72
N GLU A 197 -23.62 -7.14 1.01
CA GLU A 197 -23.18 -8.47 0.57
C GLU A 197 -22.03 -8.39 -0.44
N LEU A 198 -20.96 -9.14 -0.18
CA LEU A 198 -19.89 -9.37 -1.14
C LEU A 198 -20.08 -10.73 -1.80
N THR A 199 -20.06 -10.74 -3.13
CA THR A 199 -20.08 -11.96 -3.93
C THR A 199 -18.77 -12.19 -4.68
N LEU A 200 -18.36 -13.45 -4.80
CA LEU A 200 -17.36 -13.87 -5.78
C LEU A 200 -17.97 -13.97 -7.16
N VAL A 201 -17.18 -13.64 -8.19
CA VAL A 201 -17.53 -13.94 -9.57
C VAL A 201 -16.88 -15.26 -9.98
N THR A 202 -17.72 -16.21 -10.40
CA THR A 202 -17.36 -17.56 -10.85
C THR A 202 -17.83 -17.77 -12.29
N ASP A 203 -17.43 -18.88 -12.91
CA ASP A 203 -17.92 -19.25 -14.24
C ASP A 203 -19.43 -19.58 -14.25
N GLU A 204 -19.98 -19.99 -13.11
CA GLU A 204 -21.40 -20.36 -12.96
C GLU A 204 -22.28 -19.18 -12.51
N GLY A 205 -21.69 -18.06 -12.11
CA GLY A 205 -22.42 -16.87 -11.67
C GLY A 205 -21.75 -16.16 -10.52
N ARG A 206 -22.56 -15.72 -9.55
CA ARG A 206 -22.07 -15.03 -8.34
C ARG A 206 -22.43 -15.83 -7.11
N VAL A 207 -21.47 -15.90 -6.19
CA VAL A 207 -21.60 -16.67 -4.94
C VAL A 207 -21.35 -15.75 -3.76
N PRO A 208 -22.30 -15.57 -2.84
CA PRO A 208 -22.10 -14.78 -1.62
C PRO A 208 -20.99 -15.37 -0.74
N ILE A 209 -20.12 -14.51 -0.23
CA ILE A 209 -18.99 -14.92 0.63
C ILE A 209 -18.85 -14.11 1.91
N GLY A 210 -19.59 -13.02 2.07
CA GLY A 210 -19.53 -12.22 3.28
C GLY A 210 -20.37 -10.96 3.23
N GLU A 211 -20.36 -10.24 4.34
CA GLU A 211 -21.01 -8.92 4.47
C GLU A 211 -19.97 -7.87 4.89
N ALA A 212 -19.97 -6.71 4.24
CA ALA A 212 -19.14 -5.57 4.63
C ALA A 212 -19.57 -5.06 6.00
N THR A 213 -18.65 -5.13 6.98
CA THR A 213 -18.92 -4.72 8.37
C THR A 213 -18.12 -3.49 8.77
N ARG A 214 -17.02 -3.18 8.07
CA ARG A 214 -16.18 -2.01 8.33
C ARG A 214 -15.82 -1.30 7.03
N HIS A 215 -15.99 0.02 7.03
CA HIS A 215 -15.76 0.91 5.90
C HIS A 215 -14.75 1.99 6.27
N TYR A 216 -13.64 2.06 5.56
CA TYR A 216 -12.55 3.01 5.77
C TYR A 216 -12.46 3.95 4.57
N ARG A 217 -13.38 4.92 4.53
CA ARG A 217 -13.51 5.85 3.41
C ARG A 217 -12.23 6.61 3.08
N ARG A 218 -11.37 6.91 4.06
CA ARG A 218 -10.11 7.66 3.82
C ARG A 218 -9.05 6.82 3.12
N GLU A 219 -9.02 5.53 3.41
CA GLU A 219 -8.07 4.59 2.84
C GLU A 219 -8.66 3.79 1.67
N ASP A 220 -9.96 3.98 1.42
CA ASP A 220 -10.74 3.27 0.41
C ASP A 220 -10.72 1.74 0.61
N LEU A 221 -10.85 1.31 1.87
CA LEU A 221 -10.85 -0.11 2.26
C LEU A 221 -12.20 -0.51 2.86
N ALA A 222 -12.79 -1.59 2.35
CA ALA A 222 -13.87 -2.32 3.01
C ALA A 222 -13.35 -3.64 3.58
N LEU A 223 -13.69 -3.93 4.84
CA LEU A 223 -13.49 -5.24 5.44
C LEU A 223 -14.82 -5.99 5.52
N VAL A 224 -14.79 -7.21 5.01
CA VAL A 224 -15.96 -8.06 4.82
C VAL A 224 -15.82 -9.28 5.70
N GLU A 225 -16.78 -9.48 6.59
CA GLU A 225 -16.83 -10.63 7.48
C GLU A 225 -17.26 -11.86 6.68
N PRO A 226 -16.48 -12.96 6.68
CA PRO A 226 -16.82 -14.15 5.91
C PRO A 226 -18.15 -14.76 6.37
N THR A 227 -18.98 -15.18 5.41
CA THR A 227 -20.20 -15.96 5.65
C THR A 227 -20.12 -17.31 4.94
N GLY A 228 -20.81 -18.32 5.50
CA GLY A 228 -20.79 -19.68 4.94
C GLY A 228 -19.44 -20.37 5.10
N ASP A 229 -19.04 -21.13 4.08
CA ASP A 229 -17.84 -21.96 4.09
C ASP A 229 -16.59 -21.25 3.54
N PHE A 230 -16.77 -20.12 2.83
CA PHE A 230 -15.68 -19.39 2.20
C PHE A 230 -14.85 -18.63 3.22
N THR A 231 -13.54 -18.62 2.99
CA THR A 231 -12.59 -17.97 3.88
C THR A 231 -11.50 -17.27 3.09
N PRO A 232 -11.05 -16.08 3.54
CA PRO A 232 -9.98 -15.36 2.86
C PRO A 232 -8.65 -16.11 3.08
N ALA A 233 -7.88 -16.28 2.01
CA ALA A 233 -6.58 -16.94 2.02
C ALA A 233 -5.42 -15.92 2.12
N HIS A 234 -4.32 -16.36 2.72
CA HIS A 234 -3.04 -15.64 2.75
C HIS A 234 -2.25 -15.90 1.45
N ALA A 235 -2.90 -15.78 0.30
CA ALA A 235 -2.30 -16.09 -0.98
C ALA A 235 -2.81 -15.16 -2.08
N LEU A 236 -2.00 -14.98 -3.11
CA LEU A 236 -2.40 -14.34 -4.36
C LEU A 236 -2.62 -15.38 -5.44
N ASP A 237 -3.66 -15.16 -6.24
CA ASP A 237 -4.08 -16.03 -7.33
C ASP A 237 -3.03 -16.14 -8.45
N GLY A 238 -2.88 -17.32 -9.05
CA GLY A 238 -1.94 -17.57 -10.12
C GLY A 238 -1.82 -19.05 -10.43
N GLU A 239 -1.05 -19.40 -11.48
CA GLU A 239 -0.76 -20.81 -11.82
C GLU A 239 -0.20 -21.57 -10.62
N GLU A 240 0.66 -20.90 -9.84
CA GLU A 240 1.07 -21.29 -8.51
C GLU A 240 0.73 -20.14 -7.54
N PRO A 241 -0.22 -20.35 -6.61
CA PRO A 241 -0.59 -19.32 -5.65
C PRO A 241 0.62 -18.88 -4.81
N ARG A 242 0.86 -17.57 -4.72
CA ARG A 242 1.98 -17.03 -3.96
C ARG A 242 1.57 -16.73 -2.51
N PRO A 243 2.22 -17.33 -1.50
CA PRO A 243 1.91 -17.03 -0.10
C PRO A 243 2.24 -15.57 0.25
N VAL A 244 1.30 -14.91 0.93
CA VAL A 244 1.45 -13.56 1.47
C VAL A 244 1.92 -13.66 2.90
N ALA A 245 3.15 -13.20 3.16
CA ALA A 245 3.76 -13.28 4.48
C ALA A 245 3.37 -12.10 5.38
N GLY A 246 2.99 -10.97 4.78
CA GLY A 246 2.89 -9.71 5.50
C GLY A 246 2.88 -8.50 4.57
N GLN A 247 3.41 -7.38 5.06
CA GLN A 247 3.48 -6.13 4.32
C GLN A 247 4.77 -5.35 4.57
N PHE A 248 5.13 -4.49 3.61
CA PHE A 248 6.22 -3.54 3.78
C PHE A 248 5.82 -2.39 4.71
N THR A 249 6.80 -1.89 5.47
CA THR A 249 6.67 -0.64 6.24
C THR A 249 6.91 0.58 5.36
N ARG A 250 6.64 1.79 5.86
CA ARG A 250 7.01 3.05 5.16
C ARG A 250 8.49 3.06 4.75
N MET A 251 9.38 2.65 5.65
CA MET A 251 10.82 2.56 5.38
C MET A 251 11.16 1.45 4.39
N GLY A 252 10.45 0.32 4.42
CA GLY A 252 10.63 -0.77 3.46
C GLY A 252 10.27 -0.37 2.03
N LEU A 253 9.16 0.35 1.85
CA LEU A 253 8.75 0.92 0.57
C LEU A 253 9.76 1.96 0.07
N ALA A 254 10.26 2.81 0.96
CA ALA A 254 11.31 3.77 0.60
C ALA A 254 12.59 3.06 0.13
N ALA A 255 12.99 1.99 0.84
CA ALA A 255 14.15 1.18 0.45
C ALA A 255 13.93 0.37 -0.83
N LEU A 256 12.69 0.00 -1.16
CA LEU A 256 12.32 -0.60 -2.46
C LEU A 256 12.47 0.42 -3.59
N LYS A 257 11.96 1.64 -3.40
CA LYS A 257 12.11 2.74 -4.35
C LYS A 257 13.58 3.07 -4.62
N ALA A 258 14.36 3.22 -3.55
CA ALA A 258 15.77 3.61 -3.61
C ALA A 258 16.61 2.64 -4.45
N ARG A 259 16.24 1.36 -4.49
CA ARG A 259 16.97 0.33 -5.26
C ARG A 259 16.38 0.04 -6.64
N GLY A 260 15.35 0.79 -7.08
CA GLY A 260 14.66 0.53 -8.34
C GLY A 260 14.02 -0.87 -8.38
N ALA A 261 13.44 -1.32 -7.25
CA ALA A 261 12.82 -2.63 -7.22
C ALA A 261 11.51 -2.65 -8.03
N GLU A 262 11.38 -3.67 -8.87
CA GLU A 262 10.10 -4.01 -9.49
C GLU A 262 9.12 -4.52 -8.42
N ILE A 263 7.89 -4.01 -8.49
CA ILE A 263 6.73 -4.50 -7.77
C ILE A 263 5.70 -5.02 -8.77
N HIS A 264 4.85 -5.91 -8.30
CA HIS A 264 3.85 -6.61 -9.10
C HIS A 264 2.45 -6.27 -8.62
N LYS A 265 1.44 -6.42 -9.48
CA LYS A 265 0.02 -6.42 -9.09
C LYS A 265 -0.67 -7.62 -9.70
N ILE A 266 -1.50 -8.30 -8.93
CA ILE A 266 -2.46 -9.28 -9.45
C ILE A 266 -3.87 -8.73 -9.25
N SER A 267 -4.68 -8.77 -10.32
CA SER A 267 -6.03 -8.22 -10.29
C SER A 267 -7.00 -8.93 -11.24
N ALA A 268 -8.29 -8.71 -10.99
CA ALA A 268 -9.36 -9.40 -11.68
C ALA A 268 -9.38 -9.13 -13.20
N MET A 269 -9.04 -7.91 -13.62
CA MET A 269 -9.23 -7.46 -15.01
C MET A 269 -7.93 -7.54 -15.80
N THR A 270 -6.91 -6.80 -15.38
CA THR A 270 -5.62 -6.75 -16.09
C THR A 270 -4.75 -7.99 -15.81
N GLY A 271 -5.13 -8.84 -14.86
CA GLY A 271 -4.43 -10.10 -14.60
C GLY A 271 -3.17 -9.88 -13.78
N HIS A 272 -2.02 -9.73 -14.44
CA HIS A 272 -0.72 -9.50 -13.78
C HIS A 272 0.03 -8.37 -14.49
N SER A 273 0.46 -7.37 -13.73
CA SER A 273 1.27 -6.22 -14.19
C SER A 273 2.45 -5.99 -13.26
N THR A 274 3.42 -5.21 -13.74
CA THR A 274 4.69 -4.93 -13.06
C THR A 274 5.11 -3.49 -13.28
N GLY A 275 5.78 -2.90 -12.30
CA GLY A 275 6.32 -1.55 -12.42
C GLY A 275 7.19 -1.19 -11.22
N GLU A 276 7.68 0.05 -11.18
CA GLU A 276 8.48 0.54 -10.06
C GLU A 276 7.67 1.48 -9.17
N ILE A 277 8.03 1.56 -7.90
CA ILE A 277 7.53 2.63 -7.04
C ILE A 277 8.02 3.97 -7.60
N GLN A 278 7.13 4.96 -7.66
CA GLN A 278 7.48 6.32 -8.04
C GLN A 278 7.58 7.22 -6.81
N ALA A 279 6.60 7.12 -5.91
CA ALA A 279 6.53 7.93 -4.70
C ALA A 279 5.76 7.20 -3.59
N ILE A 280 6.01 7.60 -2.35
CA ILE A 280 5.34 7.11 -1.15
C ILE A 280 4.70 8.26 -0.38
N ASP A 281 3.85 7.92 0.58
CA ASP A 281 3.24 8.87 1.53
C ASP A 281 2.49 10.00 0.80
N GLY A 282 1.85 9.66 -0.32
CA GLY A 282 1.12 10.61 -1.14
C GLY A 282 -0.17 11.09 -0.48
N VAL A 283 -0.50 12.35 -0.70
CA VAL A 283 -1.81 12.93 -0.42
C VAL A 283 -2.44 13.34 -1.74
N THR A 284 -3.63 12.82 -2.04
CA THR A 284 -4.40 13.21 -3.22
C THR A 284 -5.80 13.64 -2.81
N CYS A 285 -6.19 14.83 -3.24
CA CYS A 285 -7.53 15.38 -3.03
C CYS A 285 -8.46 15.18 -4.23
N VAL A 286 -7.97 14.49 -5.26
CA VAL A 286 -8.69 14.42 -6.53
C VAL A 286 -9.74 13.31 -6.54
N TYR A 287 -9.55 12.28 -5.72
CA TYR A 287 -10.47 11.16 -5.60
C TYR A 287 -11.32 11.27 -4.34
N GLY A 288 -12.50 11.87 -4.49
CA GLY A 288 -13.52 11.94 -3.45
C GLY A 288 -13.19 12.87 -2.30
N ASP A 289 -14.23 13.15 -1.51
CA ASP A 289 -14.13 13.81 -0.20
C ASP A 289 -14.27 12.73 0.88
N PRO A 290 -13.27 12.53 1.76
CA PRO A 290 -12.06 13.34 1.97
C PRO A 290 -10.86 12.95 1.11
N CYS A 291 -9.87 13.85 1.02
CA CYS A 291 -8.56 13.57 0.43
C CYS A 291 -7.93 12.30 1.04
N LYS A 292 -7.34 11.47 0.19
CA LYS A 292 -6.67 10.23 0.57
C LYS A 292 -5.24 10.54 0.98
N ARG A 293 -4.75 9.94 2.07
CA ARG A 293 -3.39 10.11 2.60
C ARG A 293 -2.64 8.78 2.62
N GLY A 294 -1.32 8.83 2.75
CA GLY A 294 -0.49 7.62 2.80
C GLY A 294 -0.52 6.80 1.49
N GLN A 295 -0.69 7.47 0.35
CA GLN A 295 -0.80 6.79 -0.94
C GLN A 295 0.57 6.34 -1.46
N LEU A 296 0.60 5.19 -2.10
CA LEU A 296 1.71 4.64 -2.86
C LEU A 296 1.45 4.90 -4.35
N LYS A 297 2.40 5.51 -5.05
CA LYS A 297 2.37 5.67 -6.51
C LYS A 297 3.37 4.73 -7.15
N TRP A 298 2.96 4.01 -8.20
CA TRP A 298 3.83 3.05 -8.86
C TRP A 298 3.35 2.73 -10.30
N GLY A 299 4.22 2.11 -11.09
CA GLY A 299 3.86 1.60 -12.43
C GLY A 299 3.41 2.70 -13.39
N SER A 300 2.47 2.38 -14.27
CA SER A 300 1.87 3.26 -15.28
C SER A 300 0.35 3.24 -15.16
N ALA A 301 -0.33 4.29 -15.61
CA ALA A 301 -1.79 4.33 -15.70
C ALA A 301 -2.38 3.14 -16.49
N SER A 302 -1.61 2.60 -17.43
CA SER A 302 -2.02 1.44 -18.23
C SER A 302 -2.02 0.11 -17.46
N ASP A 303 -1.38 0.06 -16.28
CA ASP A 303 -1.37 -1.12 -15.41
C ASP A 303 -2.67 -1.31 -14.63
N PHE A 304 -3.65 -0.41 -14.74
CA PHE A 304 -4.91 -0.46 -14.01
C PHE A 304 -6.11 -0.21 -14.91
N THR A 305 -7.19 -0.97 -14.69
CA THR A 305 -8.50 -0.71 -15.29
C THR A 305 -9.65 -0.85 -14.30
N ASP A 306 -10.82 -0.33 -14.67
CA ASP A 306 -12.04 -0.44 -13.86
C ASP A 306 -12.31 -1.93 -13.57
N GLY A 307 -12.49 -2.27 -12.29
CA GLY A 307 -12.55 -3.65 -11.79
C GLY A 307 -11.27 -4.14 -11.10
N ASP A 308 -10.13 -3.47 -11.30
CA ASP A 308 -8.90 -3.75 -10.54
C ASP A 308 -8.88 -3.13 -9.13
N SER A 309 -9.85 -2.27 -8.81
CA SER A 309 -10.02 -1.68 -7.47
C SER A 309 -10.00 -2.75 -6.38
N GLY A 310 -9.23 -2.55 -5.31
CA GLY A 310 -9.09 -3.54 -4.23
C GLY A 310 -7.99 -4.58 -4.46
N SER A 311 -7.37 -4.61 -5.64
CA SER A 311 -6.17 -5.40 -5.88
C SER A 311 -5.00 -4.92 -5.02
N VAL A 312 -3.98 -5.77 -4.83
CA VAL A 312 -2.77 -5.37 -4.12
C VAL A 312 -1.57 -5.29 -5.05
N SER A 313 -0.69 -4.32 -4.80
CA SER A 313 0.69 -4.37 -5.25
C SER A 313 1.54 -5.11 -4.22
N PHE A 314 2.56 -5.84 -4.67
CA PHE A 314 3.41 -6.67 -3.83
C PHE A 314 4.83 -6.80 -4.40
N ALA A 315 5.78 -7.18 -3.56
CA ALA A 315 7.12 -7.57 -3.98
C ALA A 315 7.55 -8.85 -3.24
N PRO A 316 8.48 -9.65 -3.78
CA PRO A 316 9.07 -10.77 -3.06
C PRO A 316 9.68 -10.31 -1.73
N ASP A 317 9.58 -11.13 -0.68
CA ASP A 317 10.28 -10.86 0.57
C ASP A 317 11.81 -11.00 0.34
N PRO A 318 12.62 -9.95 0.59
CA PRO A 318 14.08 -10.05 0.49
C PRO A 318 14.70 -11.20 1.32
N ALA A 319 14.08 -11.57 2.45
CA ALA A 319 14.56 -12.65 3.31
C ALA A 319 14.05 -14.04 2.87
N ASN A 320 12.90 -14.11 2.20
CA ASN A 320 12.30 -15.34 1.72
C ASN A 320 11.55 -15.14 0.39
N PRO A 321 12.25 -15.19 -0.76
CA PRO A 321 11.66 -14.87 -2.07
C PRO A 321 10.55 -15.82 -2.55
N GLU A 322 10.32 -16.94 -1.85
CA GLU A 322 9.18 -17.84 -2.12
C GLU A 322 7.85 -17.24 -1.63
N GLN A 323 7.90 -16.19 -0.81
CA GLN A 323 6.76 -15.46 -0.28
C GLN A 323 6.76 -14.02 -0.76
N VAL A 324 5.61 -13.37 -0.63
CA VAL A 324 5.45 -11.96 -1.02
C VAL A 324 4.99 -11.10 0.16
N LEU A 325 5.32 -9.83 0.08
CA LEU A 325 4.90 -8.80 1.01
C LEU A 325 4.08 -7.75 0.26
N VAL A 326 2.96 -7.36 0.85
CA VAL A 326 2.06 -6.35 0.27
C VAL A 326 2.70 -4.96 0.38
N CYS A 327 2.70 -4.23 -0.74
CA CYS A 327 3.16 -2.85 -0.82
C CYS A 327 2.03 -1.86 -0.56
N GLY A 328 0.85 -2.10 -1.17
CA GLY A 328 -0.34 -1.26 -1.03
C GLY A 328 -1.56 -1.89 -1.69
N LEU A 329 -2.74 -1.35 -1.35
CA LEU A 329 -4.03 -1.69 -1.96
C LEU A 329 -4.36 -0.65 -3.02
N ASN A 330 -4.49 -1.08 -4.27
CA ASN A 330 -4.67 -0.21 -5.43
C ASN A 330 -6.11 0.24 -5.56
N ASN A 331 -6.28 1.53 -5.84
CA ASN A 331 -7.59 2.18 -5.85
C ASN A 331 -7.93 2.74 -7.24
N ALA A 332 -6.95 3.28 -7.95
CA ALA A 332 -7.17 3.88 -9.27
C ALA A 332 -5.86 4.09 -10.04
N ARG A 333 -6.01 4.51 -11.31
CA ARG A 333 -4.93 5.09 -12.14
C ARG A 333 -4.97 6.61 -12.09
N THR A 334 -3.89 7.24 -12.52
CA THR A 334 -3.89 8.64 -12.96
C THR A 334 -4.55 8.77 -14.35
N TRP A 335 -5.15 9.94 -14.64
CA TRP A 335 -5.78 10.23 -15.94
C TRP A 335 -5.58 11.69 -16.40
N TRP A 336 -4.69 12.43 -15.75
CA TRP A 336 -4.35 13.81 -16.13
C TRP A 336 -3.13 13.83 -17.06
N PRO A 337 -3.07 14.78 -18.02
CA PRO A 337 -1.92 14.95 -18.89
C PRO A 337 -0.64 15.22 -18.07
N GLY A 338 0.43 14.48 -18.36
CA GLY A 338 1.75 14.68 -17.78
C GLY A 338 2.11 13.72 -16.64
N GLU A 339 1.13 13.02 -16.06
CA GLU A 339 1.36 12.03 -15.01
C GLU A 339 1.01 10.62 -15.51
N ASP A 340 1.78 9.62 -15.09
CA ASP A 340 1.58 8.22 -15.51
C ASP A 340 1.89 7.24 -14.36
N TYR A 341 0.87 6.80 -13.62
CA TYR A 341 0.99 5.89 -12.47
C TYR A 341 -0.36 5.26 -12.06
N VAL A 342 -0.27 4.13 -11.36
CA VAL A 342 -1.30 3.58 -10.48
C VAL A 342 -1.09 4.12 -9.08
N TRP A 343 -2.17 4.34 -8.34
CA TRP A 343 -2.09 4.73 -6.94
C TRP A 343 -3.06 3.95 -6.05
N GLY A 344 -2.71 3.90 -4.77
CA GLY A 344 -3.45 3.15 -3.78
C GLY A 344 -2.95 3.42 -2.37
N THR A 345 -3.70 2.99 -1.35
CA THR A 345 -3.27 3.16 0.04
C THR A 345 -2.11 2.21 0.35
N ALA A 346 -0.99 2.76 0.82
CA ALA A 346 0.17 1.95 1.19
C ALA A 346 -0.16 1.02 2.36
N ALA A 347 0.36 -0.20 2.32
CA ALA A 347 -0.03 -1.25 3.27
C ALA A 347 0.38 -0.94 4.72
N TYR A 348 1.41 -0.11 4.92
CA TYR A 348 1.82 0.34 6.25
C TYR A 348 0.76 1.22 6.92
N VAL A 349 -0.05 1.95 6.16
CA VAL A 349 -1.12 2.82 6.70
C VAL A 349 -2.11 2.00 7.51
N PHE A 350 -2.52 0.83 6.99
CA PHE A 350 -3.46 -0.04 7.69
C PHE A 350 -2.87 -0.59 9.01
N GLN A 351 -1.57 -0.84 9.03
CA GLN A 351 -0.87 -1.29 10.25
C GLN A 351 -0.72 -0.16 11.26
N GLU A 352 -0.34 1.05 10.82
CA GLU A 352 -0.07 2.18 11.69
C GLU A 352 -1.34 2.79 12.28
N GLU A 353 -2.41 2.90 11.48
CA GLU A 353 -3.68 3.50 11.91
C GLU A 353 -4.61 2.50 12.62
N TYR A 354 -4.61 1.24 12.18
CA TYR A 354 -5.61 0.24 12.62
C TYR A 354 -5.00 -1.05 13.18
N GLY A 355 -3.68 -1.23 13.10
CA GLY A 355 -3.02 -2.48 13.51
C GLY A 355 -3.18 -3.64 12.53
N TYR A 356 -3.90 -3.45 11.41
CA TYR A 356 -4.19 -4.54 10.49
C TYR A 356 -2.97 -5.03 9.73
N THR A 357 -2.94 -6.34 9.50
CA THR A 357 -1.87 -7.00 8.73
C THR A 357 -2.42 -7.87 7.62
N PHE A 358 -1.72 -7.92 6.50
CA PHE A 358 -1.96 -8.89 5.43
C PHE A 358 -1.27 -10.21 5.74
#